data_AF-A0A1T0B1T2-F1
#
_entry.id   AF-A0A1T0B1T2-F1
#
_cell.length_a   1.000
_cell.length_b   1.000
_cell.length_c   1.000
_cell.angle_alpha   90.00
_cell.angle_beta   90.00
_cell.angle_gamma   90.00
#
_symmetry.space_group_name_H-M   'P 1'
#
loop_
_entity.id
_entity.type
_entity.pdbx_description
1 polymer ?
#
loop_
_entity_poly.entity_id
_entity_poly.type
_entity_poly.pdbx_seq_one_letter_code
_entity_poly.pdbx_strand_id
1 'polypeptide(L)' 'MLEHSLLNLTHEQQQEAVEQIQQLMAQGFSSGEAIAKVAQALREGAENENK' A
#
# COMPACT_ATOMS: atom_id res chain seq x y z
N MET A 1 3.11 -9.38 23.10
CA MET A 1 4.02 -9.03 21.99
C MET A 1 3.27 -8.08 21.07
N LEU A 2 3.94 -6.99 20.71
CA LEU A 2 3.39 -5.69 20.33
C LEU A 2 2.74 -5.65 18.92
N GLU A 3 1.69 -4.84 18.80
CA GLU A 3 1.40 -3.93 17.66
C GLU A 3 1.13 -4.44 16.24
N HIS A 4 0.54 -5.62 16.03
CA HIS A 4 0.14 -6.04 14.67
C HIS A 4 -1.16 -5.43 14.11
N SER A 5 -1.63 -4.31 14.67
CA SER A 5 -2.94 -3.72 14.34
C SER A 5 -2.86 -2.34 13.67
N LEU A 6 -1.76 -2.02 12.97
CA LEU A 6 -1.63 -0.74 12.27
C LEU A 6 -2.08 -0.75 10.81
N LEU A 7 -2.15 -1.90 10.15
CA LEU A 7 -2.88 -2.14 8.90
C LEU A 7 -2.89 -3.67 8.72
N ASN A 8 -4.01 -4.36 8.97
CA ASN A 8 -4.12 -5.79 8.68
C ASN A 8 -4.25 -6.01 7.17
N LEU A 9 -3.24 -5.59 6.41
CA LEU A 9 -3.08 -5.94 5.00
C LEU A 9 -2.83 -7.44 4.91
N THR A 10 -3.47 -8.11 3.97
CA THR A 10 -3.12 -9.49 3.63
C THR A 10 -1.68 -9.53 3.10
N HIS A 11 -1.02 -10.71 3.18
CA HIS A 11 0.31 -10.88 2.59
C HIS A 11 0.36 -10.48 1.10
N GLU A 12 -0.76 -10.67 0.39
CA GLU A 12 -0.92 -10.30 -1.01
C GLU A 12 -0.97 -8.78 -1.19
N GLN A 13 -1.81 -8.07 -0.42
CA GLN A 13 -1.88 -6.61 -0.46
C GLN A 13 -0.56 -5.95 -0.05
N GLN A 14 0.18 -6.58 0.86
CA GLN A 14 1.50 -6.12 1.25
C GLN A 14 2.51 -6.23 0.11
N GLN A 15 2.50 -7.33 -0.64
CA GLN A 15 3.35 -7.48 -1.82
C GLN A 15 2.95 -6.54 -2.95
N GLU A 16 1.66 -6.40 -3.22
CA GLU A 16 1.16 -5.48 -4.23
C GLU A 16 1.58 -4.04 -3.92
N ALA A 17 1.51 -3.63 -2.65
CA ALA A 17 1.99 -2.33 -2.20
C ALA A 17 3.49 -2.11 -2.47
N VAL A 18 4.32 -3.13 -2.22
CA VAL A 18 5.77 -3.08 -2.47
C VAL A 18 6.08 -3.00 -3.97
N GLU A 19 5.35 -3.73 -4.81
CA GLU A 19 5.50 -3.67 -6.26
C GLU A 19 5.08 -2.31 -6.82
N GLN A 20 3.94 -1.76 -6.38
CA GLN A 20 3.48 -0.45 -6.80
C GLN A 20 4.46 0.67 -6.39
N ILE A 21 5.00 0.63 -5.17
CA ILE A 21 6.01 1.61 -4.73
C ILE A 21 7.24 1.54 -5.63
N GLN A 22 7.74 0.34 -5.94
CA GLN A 22 8.90 0.16 -6.82
C GLN A 22 8.64 0.64 -8.25
N GLN A 23 7.44 0.37 -8.80
CA GLN A 23 7.04 0.88 -10.11
C GLN A 23 6.98 2.40 -10.15
N LEU A 24 6.46 3.04 -9.09
CA LEU A 24 6.42 4.49 -8.99
C LEU A 24 7.84 5.07 -8.87
N MET A 25 8.71 4.48 -8.07
CA MET A 25 10.11 4.92 -8.01
C MET A 25 10.84 4.76 -9.35
N ALA A 26 10.57 3.68 -10.09
CA ALA A 26 11.13 3.47 -11.43
C ALA A 26 10.64 4.50 -12.46
N GLN A 27 9.43 5.03 -12.28
CA GLN A 27 8.88 6.14 -13.07
C GLN A 27 9.43 7.51 -12.66
N GLY A 28 10.26 7.58 -11.61
CA GLY A 28 10.86 8.82 -11.11
C GLY A 28 10.08 9.51 -10.00
N PHE A 29 9.05 8.88 -9.42
CA PHE A 29 8.39 9.40 -8.22
C PHE A 29 9.32 9.32 -7.02
N SER A 30 9.26 10.31 -6.14
CA SER A 30 9.94 10.25 -4.85
C SER A 30 9.32 9.16 -3.97
N SER A 31 10.12 8.53 -3.11
CA SER A 31 9.64 7.45 -2.24
C SER A 31 8.45 7.88 -1.38
N GLY A 32 8.41 9.13 -0.90
CA GLY A 32 7.28 9.66 -0.13
C GLY A 32 5.98 9.78 -0.94
N GLU A 33 6.09 10.21 -2.19
CA GLU A 33 4.94 10.36 -3.10
C GLU A 33 4.42 8.99 -3.56
N ALA A 34 5.32 8.04 -3.78
CA ALA A 34 5.00 6.66 -4.09
C ALA A 34 4.22 5.99 -2.94
N ILE A 35 4.72 6.14 -1.70
CA ILE A 35 4.06 5.61 -0.51
C ILE A 35 2.67 6.24 -0.33
N ALA A 36 2.54 7.55 -0.51
CA ALA A 36 1.26 8.24 -0.37
C ALA A 36 0.21 7.74 -1.36
N LYS A 37 0.60 7.54 -2.64
CA LYS A 37 -0.27 6.98 -3.69
C LYS A 37 -0.72 5.55 -3.34
N VAL A 38 0.21 4.70 -2.92
CA VAL A 38 -0.11 3.31 -2.57
C VAL A 38 -0.97 3.24 -1.31
N ALA A 39 -0.69 4.04 -0.29
CA ALA A 39 -1.53 4.12 0.91
C ALA A 39 -2.96 4.60 0.58
N GLN A 40 -3.14 5.47 -0.42
CA GLN A 40 -4.46 5.86 -0.90
C GLN A 40 -5.15 4.68 -1.62
N ALA A 41 -4.47 4.01 -2.55
CA ALA A 41 -5.01 2.87 -3.27
C ALA A 41 -5.44 1.73 -2.32
N LEU A 42 -4.63 1.45 -1.29
CA LEU A 42 -4.95 0.46 -0.26
C LEU A 42 -6.19 0.82 0.55
N ARG A 43 -6.41 2.10 0.86
CA ARG A 43 -7.64 2.57 1.54
C ARG A 43 -8.87 2.40 0.66
N GLU A 44 -8.77 2.81 -0.61
CA GLU A 44 -9.87 2.70 -1.58
C GLU A 44 -10.23 1.24 -1.91
N GLY A 45 -9.23 0.34 -1.95
CA GLY A 45 -9.42 -1.09 -2.12
C GLY A 45 -10.08 -1.75 -0.91
N ALA A 46 -9.61 -1.42 0.30
CA ALA A 46 -10.18 -1.94 1.55
C ALA A 46 -11.64 -1.51 1.77
N GLU A 47 -12.01 -0.30 1.32
CA GLU A 47 -13.41 0.17 1.38
C GLU A 47 -14.33 -0.57 0.39
N ASN A 48 -13.81 -1.00 -0.77
CA ASN A 48 -14.59 -1.78 -1.74
C ASN A 48 -14.73 -3.25 -1.36
N GLU A 49 -13.78 -3.83 -0.63
CA GLU A 49 -13.84 -5.24 -0.20
C GLU A 49 -14.94 -5.49 0.87
N ASN A 50 -15.49 -4.42 1.47
CA ASN A 50 -16.50 -4.49 2.53
C ASN A 50 -17.92 -4.07 2.05
N LYS A 51 -18.19 -4.09 0.74
CA LYS A 51 -19.48 -3.71 0.14
C LYS A 51 -20.11 -4.85 -0.66
#